data_AF-A0AAN5I3H0-F1
#
_entry.id   AF-A0AAN5I3H0-F1
#
_cell.length_a   1.000
_cell.length_b   1.000
_cell.length_c   1.000
_cell.angle_alpha   90.00
_cell.angle_beta   90.00
_cell.angle_gamma   90.00
#
_symmetry.space_group_name_H-M   'P 1'
#
loop_
_entity.id
_entity.type
_entity.pdbx_description
1 polymer ?
#
loop_
_entity_poly.entity_id
_entity_poly.type
_entity_poly.pdbx_seq_one_letter_code
_entity_poly.pdbx_strand_id
1 'polypeptide(L)'
;MPYLVLGGNLGWKEAFVWTSEDVLMDVEHALFGASSNRPRLWNDMYTLQGSALTLLNKLEFEGWRIVHTSTVERGPAGNEPSPTQYQWTLFKEKLGVGIEEAQANAIHH
;
A
#
# COMPACT_ATOMS: atom_id res chain seq x y z
N MET A 1 -9.39 6.87 -10.06
CA MET A 1 -7.97 6.46 -10.02
C MET A 1 -7.68 6.01 -8.59
N PRO A 2 -7.02 4.87 -8.39
CA PRO A 2 -7.00 4.24 -7.07
C PRO A 2 -5.93 4.86 -6.17
N TYR A 3 -6.33 5.13 -4.92
CA TYR A 3 -5.47 5.58 -3.84
C TYR A 3 -5.46 4.52 -2.75
N LEU A 4 -4.37 4.40 -2.01
CA LEU A 4 -4.31 3.63 -0.77
C LEU A 4 -3.50 4.40 0.27
N VAL A 5 -3.80 4.17 1.54
CA VAL A 5 -2.96 4.65 2.65
C VAL A 5 -2.33 3.44 3.31
N LEU A 6 -1.02 3.29 3.19
CA LEU A 6 -0.27 2.30 3.95
C LEU A 6 0.20 2.96 5.23
N GLY A 7 0.08 2.30 6.37
CA GLY A 7 0.78 2.74 7.55
C GLY A 7 1.34 1.60 8.36
N GLY A 8 2.28 1.96 9.22
CA GLY A 8 3.03 1.01 10.01
C GLY A 8 4.33 1.63 10.49
N ASN A 9 5.12 0.79 11.15
CA ASN A 9 6.47 1.13 11.55
C ASN A 9 7.45 0.37 10.64
N LEU A 10 8.56 1.02 10.25
CA LEU A 10 9.55 0.42 9.36
C LEU A 10 10.20 -0.86 9.94
N GLY A 11 10.25 -1.01 11.27
CA GLY A 11 10.80 -2.16 11.96
C GLY A 11 9.78 -3.21 12.40
N TRP A 12 8.48 -3.00 12.15
CA TRP A 12 7.43 -3.97 12.51
C TRP A 12 7.21 -4.99 11.40
N LYS A 13 6.68 -6.17 11.74
CA LYS A 13 6.37 -7.24 10.78
C LYS A 13 4.95 -7.16 10.21
N GLU A 14 4.22 -6.11 10.56
CA GLU A 14 2.85 -5.89 10.16
C GLU A 14 2.67 -4.43 9.76
N ALA A 15 1.87 -4.21 8.71
CA ALA A 15 1.40 -2.91 8.27
C ALA A 15 -0.13 -2.94 8.16
N PHE A 16 -0.73 -1.76 8.14
CA PHE A 16 -2.15 -1.57 7.88
C PHE A 16 -2.33 -0.81 6.58
N VAL A 17 -3.38 -1.13 5.84
CA VAL A 17 -3.75 -0.42 4.62
C VAL A 17 -5.19 0.04 4.73
N TRP A 18 -5.44 1.30 4.39
CA TRP A 18 -6.78 1.83 4.16
C TRP A 18 -7.01 2.01 2.68
N THR A 19 -7.97 1.27 2.13
CA THR A 19 -8.31 1.31 0.70
C THR A 19 -9.62 0.58 0.42
N SER A 20 -10.25 0.83 -0.73
CA SER A 20 -11.45 0.08 -1.13
C SER A 20 -11.13 -1.38 -1.45
N GLU A 21 -12.12 -2.28 -1.34
CA GLU A 21 -11.95 -3.71 -1.59
C GLU A 21 -11.39 -4.01 -3.00
N ASP A 22 -11.84 -3.29 -4.04
CA ASP A 22 -11.31 -3.44 -5.41
C ASP A 22 -9.80 -3.14 -5.49
N VAL A 23 -9.35 -2.09 -4.78
CA VAL A 23 -7.95 -1.70 -4.77
C VAL A 23 -7.13 -2.63 -3.89
N LEU A 24 -7.72 -3.17 -2.82
CA LEU A 24 -7.09 -4.19 -2.00
C LEU A 24 -6.79 -5.44 -2.84
N MET A 25 -7.72 -5.90 -3.68
CA MET A 25 -7.49 -7.08 -4.53
C MET A 25 -6.32 -6.86 -5.49
N ASP A 26 -6.24 -5.68 -6.11
CA ASP A 26 -5.10 -5.26 -6.93
C ASP A 26 -3.77 -5.33 -6.14
N VAL A 27 -3.79 -4.85 -4.90
CA VAL A 27 -2.64 -4.82 -3.99
C VAL A 27 -2.25 -6.22 -3.52
N GLU A 28 -3.20 -7.07 -3.16
CA GLU A 28 -2.94 -8.47 -2.75
C GLU A 28 -2.33 -9.28 -3.89
N HIS A 29 -2.82 -9.08 -5.11
CA HIS A 29 -2.25 -9.69 -6.31
C HIS A 29 -0.80 -9.22 -6.53
N ALA A 30 -0.55 -7.91 -6.45
CA ALA A 30 0.78 -7.30 -6.54
C ALA A 30 1.76 -7.81 -5.46
N LEU A 31 1.26 -8.06 -4.24
CA LEU A 31 2.12 -8.36 -3.10
C LEU A 31 2.46 -9.85 -2.94
N PHE A 32 1.91 -10.75 -3.77
CA PHE A 32 2.14 -12.21 -3.81
C PHE A 32 2.35 -12.81 -2.40
N GLY A 33 1.24 -13.10 -1.71
CA GLY A 33 1.27 -13.78 -0.41
C GLY A 33 1.23 -12.86 0.82
N ALA A 34 0.95 -11.56 0.66
CA ALA A 34 0.48 -10.76 1.79
C ALA A 34 -0.95 -11.22 2.12
N SER A 35 -1.09 -12.10 3.11
CA SER A 35 -2.42 -12.43 3.63
C SER A 35 -2.96 -11.23 4.38
N SER A 36 -4.08 -10.68 3.91
CA SER A 36 -4.81 -9.71 4.72
C SER A 36 -5.56 -10.45 5.83
N ASN A 37 -5.12 -10.28 7.08
CA ASN A 37 -6.00 -10.62 8.19
C ASN A 37 -7.01 -9.47 8.28
N ARG A 38 -8.32 -9.79 8.22
CA ARG A 38 -9.39 -8.80 8.40
C ARG A 38 -9.72 -8.67 9.90
N PRO A 39 -9.15 -7.74 10.69
CA PRO A 39 -9.86 -7.24 11.86
C PRO A 39 -10.79 -6.12 11.39
N ARG A 40 -12.11 -6.33 11.56
CA ARG A 40 -13.22 -5.39 11.32
C ARG A 40 -13.11 -4.12 12.18
N LEU A 41 -12.04 -3.34 12.09
CA LEU A 41 -11.83 -2.20 12.98
C LEU A 41 -12.30 -0.87 12.39
N TRP A 42 -12.43 -0.73 11.08
CA TRP A 42 -13.22 0.31 10.39
C TRP A 42 -13.43 -0.14 8.94
N ASN A 43 -14.55 0.25 8.31
CA ASN A 43 -14.79 -0.02 6.89
C ASN A 43 -13.53 0.40 6.11
N ASP A 44 -12.99 -0.50 5.28
CA ASP A 44 -11.83 -0.28 4.42
C ASP A 44 -10.43 -0.30 5.06
N MET A 45 -10.25 -0.77 6.30
CA MET A 45 -8.93 -1.04 6.91
C MET A 45 -8.56 -2.53 6.90
N TYR A 46 -7.36 -2.86 6.44
CA TYR A 46 -6.85 -4.23 6.35
C TYR A 46 -5.44 -4.34 6.94
N THR A 47 -5.09 -5.48 7.52
CA THR A 47 -3.73 -5.74 8.03
C THR A 47 -2.96 -6.57 7.03
N LEU A 48 -1.80 -6.10 6.57
CA LEU A 48 -0.90 -6.82 5.68
C LEU A 48 0.29 -7.40 6.46
N GLN A 49 0.61 -8.66 6.17
CA GLN A 49 1.86 -9.27 6.66
C GLN A 49 3.07 -8.73 5.87
N GLY A 50 4.11 -8.33 6.61
CA GLY A 50 5.32 -7.74 6.06
C GLY A 50 5.63 -6.38 6.67
N SER A 51 6.92 -6.02 6.65
CA SER A 51 7.32 -4.69 7.09
C SER A 51 6.83 -3.62 6.12
N ALA A 52 6.51 -2.43 6.64
CA ALA A 52 6.10 -1.31 5.81
C ALA A 52 7.13 -1.01 4.69
N LEU A 53 8.43 -1.11 4.98
CA LEU A 53 9.49 -0.91 3.99
C LEU A 53 9.41 -1.94 2.85
N THR A 54 9.24 -3.22 3.17
CA THR A 54 9.11 -4.29 2.16
C THR A 54 7.88 -4.06 1.28
N LEU A 55 6.76 -3.65 1.87
CA LEU A 55 5.50 -3.42 1.16
C LEU A 55 5.60 -2.20 0.25
N LEU A 56 6.20 -1.10 0.70
CA LEU A 56 6.44 0.09 -0.11
C LEU A 56 7.28 -0.22 -1.35
N ASN A 57 8.38 -0.97 -1.19
CA ASN A 57 9.23 -1.34 -2.33
C ASN A 57 8.49 -2.18 -3.38
N LYS A 58 7.63 -3.11 -2.94
CA LYS A 58 6.80 -3.90 -3.86
C LYS A 58 5.74 -3.04 -4.56
N LEU A 59 5.07 -2.15 -3.81
CA LEU A 59 4.07 -1.24 -4.37
C LEU A 59 4.71 -0.30 -5.41
N GLU A 60 5.91 0.21 -5.15
CA GLU A 60 6.63 1.05 -6.10
C GLU A 60 6.93 0.31 -7.42
N PHE A 61 7.36 -0.95 -7.35
CA PHE A 61 7.56 -1.80 -8.53
C PHE A 61 6.28 -1.95 -9.37
N GLU A 62 5.13 -1.98 -8.71
CA GLU A 62 3.79 -2.12 -9.31
C GLU A 62 3.17 -0.78 -9.75
N GLY A 63 3.98 0.29 -9.77
CA GLY A 63 3.58 1.61 -10.27
C GLY A 63 2.85 2.49 -9.26
N TRP A 64 2.89 2.14 -7.96
CA TRP A 64 2.40 3.02 -6.91
C TRP A 64 3.45 4.06 -6.52
N ARG A 65 3.03 5.31 -6.38
CA ARG A 65 3.89 6.42 -5.94
C ARG A 65 3.41 6.98 -4.62
N ILE A 66 4.34 7.24 -3.71
CA ILE A 66 4.06 7.97 -2.48
C ILE A 66 3.81 9.44 -2.85
N VAL A 67 2.61 9.93 -2.58
CA VAL A 67 2.21 11.34 -2.82
C VAL A 67 2.22 12.15 -1.54
N HIS A 68 2.13 11.49 -0.38
CA HIS A 68 2.15 12.14 0.93
C HIS A 68 2.69 11.19 1.99
N THR A 69 3.44 11.75 2.94
CA THR A 69 3.94 11.02 4.12
C THR A 69 3.59 11.84 5.36
N SER A 70 3.03 11.17 6.36
CA SER A 70 2.78 11.75 7.68
C SER A 70 3.29 10.82 8.78
N THR A 71 3.59 11.41 9.93
CA THR A 71 3.93 10.69 11.15
C THR A 71 2.72 10.64 12.06
N VAL A 72 2.37 9.45 12.51
CA VAL A 72 1.37 9.25 13.56
C VAL A 72 2.14 9.07 14.86
N GLU A 73 2.15 10.13 15.66
CA GLU A 73 2.62 10.03 17.03
C GLU A 73 1.58 9.24 17.83
N ARG A 74 1.92 8.01 18.21
CA ARG A 74 1.16 7.32 19.23
C ARG A 74 1.55 7.95 20.55
N GLY A 75 0.61 8.60 21.23
CA GLY A 75 0.82 9.10 22.59
C GLY A 75 1.35 7.96 23.49
N PRO A 76 2.14 8.29 24.53
CA PRO A 76 2.84 7.30 25.32
C PRO A 76 1.88 6.25 25.89
N ALA A 77 2.03 5.00 25.44
CA ALA A 77 1.42 3.85 26.10
C ALA A 77 2.29 3.47 27.31
N GLY A 78 2.20 4.23 28.40
CA GLY A 78 3.02 4.02 29.60
C GLY A 78 4.43 4.62 29.49
N ASN A 79 5.41 4.00 30.16
CA ASN A 79 6.80 4.49 30.28
C ASN A 79 7.72 4.10 29.10
N GLU A 80 7.19 3.46 28.05
CA GLU A 80 7.99 3.08 26.89
C GLU A 80 7.85 4.12 25.77
N PRO A 81 8.96 4.50 25.10
CA PRO A 81 8.88 5.33 23.91
C PRO A 81 8.03 4.60 22.87
N SER A 82 6.88 5.17 22.55
CA SER A 82 5.99 4.59 21.56
C SER A 82 6.68 4.65 20.20
N PRO A 83 6.74 3.54 19.45
CA PRO A 83 7.41 3.52 18.17
C PRO A 83 6.70 4.46 17.20
N THR A 84 7.45 5.33 16.53
CA THR A 84 6.93 6.24 15.51
C THR A 84 6.21 5.44 14.43
N GLN A 85 4.93 5.70 14.26
CA GLN A 85 4.18 5.14 13.14
C GLN A 85 4.21 6.14 12.00
N TYR A 86 4.27 5.63 10.79
CA TYR A 86 4.22 6.41 9.58
C TYR A 86 2.97 6.04 8.81
N GLN A 87 2.43 7.00 8.07
CA GLN A 87 1.41 6.80 7.06
C GLN A 87 1.94 7.35 5.74
N TRP A 88 1.80 6.54 4.70
CA TRP A 88 2.13 6.87 3.33
C TRP A 88 0.84 6.82 2.53
N THR A 89 0.48 7.94 1.91
CA THR A 89 -0.58 7.94 0.90
C THR A 89 0.07 7.62 -0.43
N LEU A 90 -0.40 6.55 -1.07
CA LEU A 90 0.06 6.11 -2.37
C LEU A 90 -1.03 6.32 -3.42
N PHE A 91 -0.59 6.61 -4.62
CA PHE A 91 -1.41 6.75 -5.81
C PHE A 91 -0.86 5.81 -6.88
N LYS A 92 -1.73 5.03 -7.53
CA LYS A 92 -1.33 4.23 -8.69
C LYS A 92 -1.26 5.16 -9.88
N GLU A 93 -0.04 5.50 -10.29
CA GLU A 93 0.12 6.10 -11.61
C GLU A 93 -0.40 5.05 -12.59
N LYS A 94 -1.37 5.44 -13.44
CA LYS A 94 -1.68 4.61 -14.60
C LYS A 94 -0.34 4.39 -15.27
N LEU A 95 0.13 3.15 -15.34
CA LEU A 95 1.06 2.75 -16.38
C LEU A 95 0.31 2.99 -17.68
N GLY A 96 0.40 4.24 -18.15
CA GLY A 96 0.12 4.57 -19.52
C GLY A 96 1.12 3.76 -20.32
N VAL A 97 0.60 2.74 -20.99
CA VAL A 97 1.18 2.17 -22.19
C VAL A 97 2.37 1.23 -21.97
N GLY A 98 2.09 -0.07 -21.91
CA GLY A 98 3.09 -1.09 -22.20
C GLY A 98 2.62 -2.08 -23.26
N ILE A 99 1.35 -2.49 -23.17
CA ILE A 99 0.81 -3.57 -24.03
C ILE A 99 -0.34 -3.07 -24.89
N GLU A 100 -1.25 -2.24 -24.39
CA GLU A 100 -2.42 -1.82 -25.18
C GLU A 100 -2.11 -0.83 -26.34
N GLU A 101 -1.29 0.24 -26.17
CA GLU A 101 -0.88 1.01 -27.37
C GLU A 101 0.16 0.27 -28.21
N ALA A 102 0.97 -0.62 -27.63
CA ALA A 102 1.88 -1.44 -28.42
C ALA A 102 1.10 -2.39 -29.35
N GLN A 103 -0.01 -2.96 -28.88
CA GLN A 103 -0.94 -3.75 -29.68
C GLN A 103 -1.74 -2.89 -30.66
N ALA A 104 -2.21 -1.71 -30.26
CA ALA A 104 -2.92 -0.80 -31.16
C ALA A 104 -2.03 -0.33 -32.33
N ASN A 105 -0.75 -0.03 -32.07
CA ASN A 105 0.21 0.35 -33.10
C ASN A 105 0.67 -0.83 -33.97
N ALA A 106 0.64 -2.07 -33.46
CA ALA A 106 0.98 -3.26 -34.24
C ALA A 106 -0.12 -3.70 -35.22
N ILE A 107 -1.37 -3.30 -35.01
CA ILE A 107 -2.51 -3.64 -35.90
C ILE A 107 -2.63 -2.65 -37.08
N HIS A 108 -1.98 -1.50 -37.00
CA HIS A 108 -2.04 -0.44 -38.02
C HIS A 108 -0.80 -0.36 -38.95
N HIS A 109 0.10 -1.35 -38.90
CA HIS A 109 1.26 -1.45 -39.80
C HIS A 109 1.25 -2.74 -40.63
#